data_AF-A0A3M6U844-F1
#
_entry.id   AF-A0A3M6U844-F1
#
_cell.length_a   1.000
_cell.length_b   1.000
_cell.length_c   1.000
_cell.angle_alpha   90.00
_cell.angle_beta   90.00
_cell.angle_gamma   90.00
#
_symmetry.space_group_name_H-M   'P 1'
#
loop_
_entity.id
_entity.type
_entity.pdbx_description
1 polymer ?
#
loop_
_entity_poly.entity_id
_entity_poly.type
_entity_poly.pdbx_seq_one_letter_code
_entity_poly.pdbx_strand_id
1 'polypeptide(L)'
;MGRKLLARVSRDEHIALDEHNFFRNLHKSVPLSLNKDMVLEARKFAKKISVTGNLTHESPDKLKQIGQGENLGLVCSKVELSAARVVRKVIDTW
;
A
#
# COMPACT_ATOMS: atom_id res chain seq x y z
N MET A 1 22.43 22.82 1.01
CA MET A 1 21.81 21.82 1.92
C MET A 1 20.37 21.58 1.49
N GLY A 2 20.11 20.51 0.75
CA GLY A 2 18.77 20.20 0.25
C GLY A 2 17.88 19.68 1.37
N ARG A 3 16.71 20.29 1.57
CA ARG A 3 15.67 19.75 2.45
C ARG A 3 15.28 18.36 1.93
N LYS A 4 15.62 17.29 2.65
CA LYS A 4 14.96 15.99 2.48
C LYS A 4 13.48 16.23 2.82
N LEU A 5 12.64 16.30 1.79
CA LEU A 5 11.19 16.39 1.96
C LEU A 5 10.77 15.06 2.61
N LEU A 6 10.54 15.05 3.92
CA LEU A 6 9.95 13.89 4.60
C LEU A 6 8.58 13.67 3.97
N ALA A 7 8.41 12.57 3.24
CA ALA A 7 7.16 12.26 2.57
C ALA A 7 6.05 12.18 3.63
N ARG A 8 5.07 13.08 3.54
CA ARG A 8 3.90 13.06 4.40
C ARG A 8 3.02 11.88 4.01
N VAL A 9 2.50 11.19 5.03
CA VAL A 9 1.49 10.13 4.86
C VAL A 9 0.18 10.78 4.38
N SER A 10 -0.43 10.23 3.34
CA SER A 10 -1.65 10.73 2.70
C SER A 10 -2.90 10.28 3.46
N ARG A 11 -4.05 10.85 3.09
CA ARG A 11 -5.35 10.39 3.61
C ARG A 11 -5.64 8.94 3.20
N ASP A 12 -5.28 8.54 1.99
CA ASP A 12 -5.57 7.20 1.47
C ASP A 12 -4.77 6.11 2.20
N GLU A 13 -3.57 6.42 2.68
CA GLU A 13 -2.77 5.52 3.51
C GLU A 13 -3.36 5.32 4.91
N HIS A 14 -3.97 6.35 5.48
CA HIS A 14 -4.71 6.19 6.75
C HIS A 14 -5.96 5.34 6.52
N ILE A 15 -6.69 5.54 5.42
CA ILE A 15 -7.82 4.68 5.06
C ILE A 15 -7.34 3.23 4.92
N ALA A 16 -6.22 2.98 4.23
CA ALA A 16 -5.67 1.64 4.11
C ALA A 16 -5.35 1.02 5.48
N LEU A 17 -4.73 1.78 6.39
CA LEU A 17 -4.45 1.31 7.75
C LEU A 17 -5.73 0.97 8.51
N ASP A 18 -6.74 1.84 8.45
CA ASP A 18 -8.00 1.68 9.17
C ASP A 18 -8.75 0.43 8.70
N GLU A 19 -8.82 0.19 7.39
CA GLU A 19 -9.46 -1.01 6.83
C GLU A 19 -8.71 -2.30 7.21
N HIS A 20 -7.37 -2.32 7.19
CA HIS A 20 -6.63 -3.46 7.71
C HIS A 20 -6.91 -3.69 9.19
N ASN A 21 -6.94 -2.62 9.99
CA ASN A 21 -7.16 -2.72 11.43
C ASN A 21 -8.59 -3.14 11.79
N PHE A 22 -9.56 -2.81 10.94
CA PHE A 22 -10.92 -3.37 11.04
C PHE A 22 -10.90 -4.91 10.95
N PHE A 23 -10.30 -5.47 9.89
CA PHE A 23 -10.20 -6.93 9.75
C PHE A 23 -9.33 -7.56 10.84
N ARG A 24 -8.20 -6.94 11.20
CA ARG A 24 -7.34 -7.46 12.29
C ARG A 24 -8.08 -7.51 13.62
N ASN A 25 -8.90 -6.52 13.94
CA ASN A 25 -9.72 -6.52 15.14
C ASN A 25 -10.76 -7.66 15.11
N LEU A 26 -11.41 -7.90 13.97
CA LEU A 26 -12.32 -9.04 13.78
C LEU A 26 -11.61 -10.38 14.06
N HIS A 27 -10.34 -10.49 13.64
CA HIS A 27 -9.46 -11.64 13.89
C HIS A 27 -8.69 -11.56 15.22
N LYS A 28 -9.05 -10.65 16.15
CA LYS A 28 -8.41 -10.49 17.47
C LYS A 28 -6.89 -10.32 17.42
N SER A 29 -6.39 -9.69 16.36
CA SER A 29 -4.97 -9.44 16.10
C SER A 29 -4.57 -8.02 16.49
N VAL A 30 -3.32 -7.85 16.93
CA VAL A 30 -2.74 -6.54 17.33
C VAL A 30 -2.85 -5.54 16.17
N PRO A 31 -3.32 -4.30 16.38
CA PRO A 31 -3.42 -3.31 15.30
C PRO A 31 -2.04 -2.97 14.71
N LEU A 32 -2.03 -2.68 13.41
CA LEU A 32 -0.86 -2.16 12.70
C LEU A 32 -0.73 -0.65 12.94
N SER A 33 0.46 -0.16 12.62
CA SER A 33 0.79 1.27 12.52
C SER A 33 1.51 1.54 11.20
N LEU A 34 1.29 2.71 10.61
CA LEU A 34 2.01 3.09 9.38
C LEU A 34 3.50 3.30 9.66
N ASN A 35 4.32 2.77 8.76
CA ASN A 35 5.75 3.04 8.70
C ASN A 35 6.04 3.93 7.48
N LYS A 36 6.67 5.09 7.70
CA LYS A 36 6.88 6.10 6.65
C LYS A 36 7.80 5.62 5.53
N ASP A 37 8.80 4.79 5.85
CA ASP A 37 9.72 4.25 4.86
C ASP A 37 9.01 3.19 4.01
N MET A 38 8.19 2.33 4.63
CA MET A 38 7.35 1.37 3.90
C MET A 38 6.36 2.05 2.96
N VAL A 39 5.72 3.14 3.41
CA VAL A 39 4.84 3.95 2.57
C VAL A 39 5.58 4.52 1.35
N LEU A 40 6.79 5.04 1.57
CA LEU A 40 7.59 5.60 0.49
C LEU A 40 8.01 4.54 -0.53
N GLU A 41 8.45 3.37 -0.07
CA GLU A 41 8.84 2.26 -0.94
C GLU A 41 7.63 1.70 -1.70
N ALA A 42 6.48 1.53 -1.04
CA ALA A 42 5.23 1.10 -1.70
C ALA A 42 4.79 2.08 -2.79
N ARG A 43 4.85 3.40 -2.54
CA ARG A 43 4.56 4.43 -3.56
C ARG A 43 5.50 4.33 -4.77
N LYS A 44 6.81 4.16 -4.52
CA LYS A 44 7.82 4.01 -5.58
C LYS A 44 7.55 2.76 -6.41
N PHE A 45 7.26 1.63 -5.75
CA PHE A 45 7.02 0.37 -6.43
C PHE A 45 5.72 0.41 -7.23
N ALA A 46 4.63 0.92 -6.67
CA ALA A 46 3.36 1.13 -7.38
C ALA A 46 3.57 1.98 -8.64
N LYS A 47 4.35 3.07 -8.55
CA LYS A 47 4.69 3.90 -9.72
C LYS A 47 5.55 3.17 -10.76
N LYS A 48 6.49 2.31 -10.31
CA LYS A 48 7.33 1.49 -11.21
C LYS A 48 6.47 0.52 -12.01
N ILE A 49 5.57 -0.22 -11.37
CA ILE A 49 4.74 -1.24 -12.03
C ILE A 49 3.56 -0.63 -12.79
N SER A 50 3.09 0.57 -12.44
CA SER A 50 2.05 1.26 -13.22
C SER A 50 2.52 1.63 -14.64
N VAL A 51 3.82 1.83 -14.84
CA VAL A 51 4.40 2.12 -16.16
C VAL A 51 4.41 0.89 -17.06
N THR A 52 4.63 -0.30 -16.49
CA THR A 52 4.64 -1.55 -17.26
C THR A 52 3.24 -2.12 -17.49
N GLY A 53 2.25 -1.69 -16.68
CA GLY A 53 0.90 -2.22 -16.72
C GLY A 53 0.77 -3.65 -16.17
N ASN A 54 1.85 -4.22 -15.62
CA ASN A 54 1.90 -5.59 -15.14
C ASN A 54 1.89 -5.60 -13.61
N LEU A 55 0.91 -6.29 -13.02
CA LEU A 55 0.83 -6.50 -11.57
C LEU A 55 1.78 -7.63 -11.16
N THR A 56 3.07 -7.31 -11.05
CA THR A 56 4.12 -8.26 -10.67
C THR A 56 4.75 -7.89 -9.34
N HIS A 57 4.98 -8.89 -8.50
CA HIS A 57 5.67 -8.73 -7.23
C HIS A 57 7.08 -8.17 -7.37
N GLU A 58 7.54 -7.48 -6.33
CA GLU A 58 8.96 -7.13 -6.21
C GLU A 58 9.80 -8.40 -6.02
N SER A 59 11.07 -8.34 -6.40
CA SER A 59 11.99 -9.46 -6.27
C SER A 59 12.05 -9.99 -4.82
N PRO A 60 11.95 -11.32 -4.62
CA PRO A 60 12.03 -11.91 -3.29
C PRO A 60 13.30 -11.54 -2.52
N ASP A 61 14.44 -11.47 -3.22
CA ASP A 61 15.72 -11.07 -2.62
C ASP A 61 15.67 -9.64 -2.07
N LYS A 62 15.02 -8.72 -2.79
CA LYS A 62 14.86 -7.34 -2.34
C LYS A 62 13.96 -7.26 -1.11
N LEU A 63 12.82 -7.95 -1.13
CA LEU A 63 11.87 -8.01 0.00
C LEU A 63 12.53 -8.61 1.24
N LYS A 64 13.31 -9.69 1.08
CA LYS A 64 14.10 -10.31 2.14
C LYS A 64 15.17 -9.37 2.69
N GLN A 65 15.89 -8.65 1.82
CA GLN A 65 16.93 -7.70 2.22
C GLN A 65 16.36 -6.56 3.08
N ILE A 66 15.17 -6.06 2.77
CA ILE A 66 14.52 -4.97 3.52
C ILE A 66 13.63 -5.48 4.66
N GLY A 67 13.47 -6.79 4.81
CA GLY A 67 12.67 -7.42 5.86
C GLY A 67 11.17 -7.13 5.76
N GLN A 68 10.60 -7.09 4.55
CA GLN A 68 9.19 -6.75 4.32
C GLN A 68 8.45 -7.84 3.55
N GLY A 69 7.16 -8.00 3.85
CA GLY A 69 6.20 -8.68 2.97
C GLY A 69 5.53 -7.70 2.00
N GLU A 70 4.79 -8.22 1.04
CA GLU A 70 4.10 -7.41 0.02
C GLU A 70 2.73 -8.01 -0.31
N ASN A 71 1.72 -7.14 -0.41
CA ASN A 71 0.49 -7.42 -1.13
C ASN A 71 0.34 -6.39 -2.26
N LEU A 72 -0.18 -6.85 -3.40
CA LEU A 72 -0.50 -6.00 -4.55
C LEU A 72 -2.00 -6.09 -4.85
N GLY A 73 -2.58 -5.00 -5.33
CA GLY A 73 -3.97 -4.97 -5.73
C GLY A 73 -4.21 -3.96 -6.83
N LEU A 74 -5.15 -4.29 -7.71
CA LEU A 74 -5.53 -3.48 -8.85
C LEU A 74 -7.04 -3.58 -9.05
N VAL A 75 -7.66 -2.45 -9.36
CA VAL A 75 -9.10 -2.38 -9.65
C VAL A 75 -9.29 -1.82 -11.05
N CYS A 76 -9.93 -2.61 -11.91
CA CYS A 76 -10.43 -2.13 -13.19
C CYS A 76 -11.85 -1.61 -13.02
N SER A 77 -12.15 -0.43 -13.57
CA SER A 77 -13.48 0.18 -13.51
C SER A 77 -13.79 0.91 -14.82
N LYS A 78 -15.06 0.83 -15.25
CA LYS A 78 -15.58 1.63 -16.39
C LYS A 78 -15.81 3.10 -16.03
N VAL A 79 -15.83 3.41 -14.74
CA VAL A 79 -16.00 4.76 -14.21
C VAL A 79 -14.83 5.11 -13.30
N GLU A 80 -14.50 6.40 -13.20
CA GLU A 80 -13.50 6.85 -12.26
C GLU A 80 -13.93 6.55 -10.82
N LEU A 81 -13.01 6.02 -10.02
CA LEU A 81 -13.20 5.74 -8.62
C LEU A 81 -12.30 6.66 -7.79
N SER A 82 -12.83 7.21 -6.71
CA SER A 82 -12.00 7.90 -5.71
C SER A 82 -10.95 6.93 -5.15
N ALA A 83 -9.76 7.44 -4.79
CA ALA A 83 -8.71 6.65 -4.17
C ALA A 83 -9.21 5.83 -2.96
N ALA A 84 -10.01 6.43 -2.07
CA ALA A 84 -10.63 5.75 -0.94
C ALA A 84 -11.48 4.51 -1.34
N ARG A 85 -12.20 4.55 -2.46
CA ARG A 85 -12.99 3.42 -2.96
C ARG A 85 -12.10 2.33 -3.57
N VAL A 86 -11.01 2.72 -4.22
CA VAL A 86 -10.02 1.76 -4.75
C VAL A 86 -9.34 1.03 -3.59
N VAL A 87 -8.86 1.76 -2.57
CA VAL A 87 -8.19 1.20 -1.40
C VAL A 87 -9.07 0.16 -0.69
N ARG A 88 -10.33 0.49 -0.40
CA ARG A 88 -11.27 -0.45 0.24
C ARG A 88 -11.47 -1.71 -0.59
N LYS A 89 -11.76 -1.54 -1.88
CA LYS A 89 -11.97 -2.68 -2.79
C LYS A 89 -10.77 -3.61 -2.87
N VAL A 90 -9.56 -3.06 -2.86
CA VAL A 90 -8.35 -3.87 -2.86
C VAL A 90 -8.22 -4.65 -1.56
N ILE A 91 -8.35 -3.98 -0.42
CA ILE A 91 -8.16 -4.60 0.90
C ILE A 91 -9.23 -5.68 1.17
N ASP A 92 -10.47 -5.47 0.75
CA ASP A 92 -11.56 -6.45 0.88
C ASP A 92 -11.30 -7.75 0.08
N THR A 93 -10.35 -7.75 -0.85
CA THR A 93 -10.04 -8.90 -1.73
C THR A 93 -8.73 -9.61 -1.39
N TRP A 94 -7.98 -9.10 -0.42
CA TRP A 94 -6.79 -9.77 0.12
C TRP A 94 -7.18 -10.82 1.15
#